data_AF-A0A838SGE9-F1
#
_entry.id   AF-A0A838SGE9-F1
#
_cell.length_a   1.000
_cell.length_b   1.000
_cell.length_c   1.000
_cell.angle_alpha   90.00
_cell.angle_beta   90.00
_cell.angle_gamma   90.00
#
_symmetry.space_group_name_H-M   'P 1'
#
loop_
_entity.id
_entity.type
_entity.pdbx_description
1 polymer ?
#
loop_
_entity_poly.entity_id
_entity_poly.type
_entity_poly.pdbx_seq_one_letter_code
_entity_poly.pdbx_strand_id
1 'polypeptide(L)'
;MSYDLLFLPRARGQSWPDALAALDAGSGEGVGSGRPLPAEDVERWERLLPRVREMLGRAEELSADDVRELTSDQTGMQLIMRPGVLTLSVPFWYEGEAAVDIMRIAYDVAAAVRDETGMEGWDPQLEEPVDVSGKGPAADRAFGRLRQGAAADTDDDGPTTPWTGGGGSAGAADREPFEPSEESAGRPRRWWEFWR
;
A
#
# COMPACT_ATOMS: atom_id res chain seq x y z
N MET A 1 -10.23 -1.37 0.36
CA MET A 1 -9.00 -0.84 -0.25
C MET A 1 -7.93 -0.77 0.83
N SER A 2 -6.69 -1.20 0.61
CA SER A 2 -5.59 -1.02 1.58
C SER A 2 -5.06 0.43 1.58
N TYR A 3 -4.33 0.79 2.63
CA TYR A 3 -3.42 1.93 2.65
C TYR A 3 -2.00 1.41 2.44
N ASP A 4 -1.35 1.83 1.36
CA ASP A 4 -0.06 1.28 0.95
C ASP A 4 1.08 2.29 1.16
N LEU A 5 2.23 1.80 1.61
CA LEU A 5 3.49 2.56 1.64
C LEU A 5 4.50 1.86 0.72
N LEU A 6 5.18 2.64 -0.11
CA LEU A 6 6.20 2.15 -1.04
C LEU A 6 7.58 2.52 -0.54
N PHE A 7 8.52 1.59 -0.59
CA PHE A 7 9.92 1.85 -0.24
C PHE A 7 10.83 1.54 -1.42
N LEU A 8 11.65 2.53 -1.78
CA LEU A 8 12.46 2.50 -2.99
C LEU A 8 13.91 2.89 -2.68
N PRO A 9 14.90 2.29 -3.37
CA PRO A 9 16.23 2.85 -3.40
C PRO A 9 16.19 4.18 -4.15
N ARG A 10 16.69 5.24 -3.50
CA ARG A 10 16.74 6.59 -4.10
C ARG A 10 18.16 7.13 -4.03
N ALA A 11 18.70 7.53 -5.19
CA ALA A 11 20.00 8.18 -5.23
C ALA A 11 19.92 9.58 -4.60
N ARG A 12 21.04 10.04 -4.02
CA ARG A 12 21.10 11.38 -3.43
C ARG A 12 20.74 12.45 -4.46
N GLY A 13 19.66 13.19 -4.21
CA GLY A 13 19.17 14.25 -5.09
C GLY A 13 18.24 13.79 -6.22
N GLN A 14 17.96 12.49 -6.33
CA GLN A 14 16.96 11.96 -7.26
C GLN A 14 15.55 12.38 -6.82
N SER A 15 14.72 12.80 -7.76
CA SER A 15 13.32 13.15 -7.47
C SER A 15 12.47 11.89 -7.28
N TRP A 16 11.37 12.00 -6.52
CA TRP A 16 10.41 10.90 -6.38
C TRP A 16 9.81 10.43 -7.70
N PRO A 17 9.37 11.32 -8.62
CA PRO A 17 8.90 10.91 -9.93
C PRO A 17 9.94 10.10 -10.73
N ASP A 18 11.23 10.41 -10.59
CA ASP A 18 12.30 9.66 -11.27
C ASP A 18 12.55 8.30 -10.60
N ALA A 19 12.50 8.23 -9.27
CA ALA A 19 12.65 6.98 -8.54
C ALA A 19 11.52 6.00 -8.87
N LEU A 20 10.27 6.48 -8.89
CA LEU A 20 9.10 5.70 -9.30
C LEU A 20 9.21 5.27 -10.77
N ALA A 21 9.61 6.18 -11.67
CA ALA A 21 9.82 5.84 -13.08
C ALA A 21 10.93 4.79 -13.29
N ALA A 22 11.98 4.80 -12.47
CA ALA A 22 13.04 3.80 -12.52
C ALA A 22 12.52 2.42 -12.09
N LEU A 23 11.63 2.35 -11.08
CA LEU A 23 10.97 1.10 -10.71
C LEU A 23 10.12 0.57 -11.88
N ASP A 24 9.34 1.42 -12.55
CA ASP A 24 8.56 1.01 -13.73
C ASP A 24 9.42 0.43 -14.84
N ALA A 25 10.50 1.14 -15.19
CA ALA A 25 11.40 0.73 -16.25
C ALA A 25 12.11 -0.60 -15.92
N GLY A 26 12.36 -0.87 -14.63
CA GLY A 26 12.94 -2.12 -14.15
C GLY A 26 11.94 -3.28 -14.03
N SER A 27 10.65 -2.97 -13.89
CA SER A 27 9.55 -3.93 -13.66
C SER A 27 8.89 -4.39 -14.96
N GLY A 28 9.65 -4.52 -16.06
CA GLY A 28 9.15 -4.86 -17.40
C GLY A 28 7.90 -5.75 -17.35
N GLU A 29 6.77 -5.19 -17.78
CA GLU A 29 5.42 -5.76 -17.72
C GLU A 29 4.99 -6.34 -16.35
N GLY A 30 4.68 -5.45 -15.40
CA GLY A 30 3.81 -5.77 -14.26
C GLY A 30 4.52 -6.06 -12.93
N VAL A 31 3.75 -5.95 -11.85
CA VAL A 31 4.19 -6.33 -10.49
C VAL A 31 4.61 -7.80 -10.50
N GLY A 32 5.92 -8.04 -10.40
CA GLY A 32 6.52 -9.37 -10.51
C GLY A 32 7.19 -9.59 -11.85
N SER A 33 8.41 -9.07 -12.02
CA SER A 33 9.23 -9.32 -13.21
C SER A 33 9.67 -10.78 -13.38
N GLY A 34 9.27 -11.68 -12.45
CA GLY A 34 9.74 -13.06 -12.34
C GLY A 34 11.25 -13.17 -12.10
N ARG A 35 11.92 -12.04 -11.87
CA ARG A 35 13.36 -12.00 -11.65
C ARG A 35 13.66 -12.44 -10.21
N PRO A 36 14.62 -13.34 -10.00
CA PRO A 36 15.07 -13.68 -8.66
C PRO A 36 15.48 -12.44 -7.85
N LEU A 37 15.19 -12.47 -6.55
CA LEU A 37 15.67 -11.46 -5.63
C LEU A 37 17.20 -11.44 -5.62
N PRO A 38 17.81 -10.24 -5.72
CA PRO A 38 19.24 -10.09 -5.47
C PRO A 38 19.62 -10.65 -4.10
N ALA A 39 20.79 -11.30 -3.99
CA ALA A 39 21.25 -11.87 -2.72
C ALA A 39 21.32 -10.81 -1.60
N GLU A 40 21.70 -9.58 -1.94
CA GLU A 40 21.71 -8.45 -0.99
C GLU A 40 20.32 -8.12 -0.43
N ASP A 41 19.26 -8.28 -1.22
CA ASP A 41 17.89 -8.02 -0.78
C ASP A 41 17.40 -9.15 0.14
N VAL A 42 17.77 -10.40 -0.17
CA VAL A 42 17.51 -11.54 0.74
C VAL A 42 18.20 -11.34 2.08
N GLU A 43 19.48 -10.94 2.09
CA GLU A 43 20.20 -10.67 3.34
C GLU A 43 19.60 -9.49 4.13
N ARG A 44 19.17 -8.43 3.43
CA ARG A 44 18.46 -7.30 4.06
C ARG A 44 17.14 -7.74 4.67
N TRP A 45 16.37 -8.58 3.98
CA TRP A 45 15.13 -9.15 4.49
C TRP A 45 15.35 -9.96 5.76
N GLU A 46 16.36 -10.84 5.77
CA GLU A 46 16.69 -11.66 6.93
C GLU A 46 17.06 -10.83 8.16
N ARG A 47 17.73 -9.69 7.98
CA ARG A 47 18.04 -8.74 9.06
C ARG A 47 16.82 -7.94 9.53
N LEU A 48 15.94 -7.58 8.60
CA LEU A 48 14.72 -6.81 8.88
C LEU A 48 13.67 -7.64 9.65
N LEU A 49 13.55 -8.92 9.31
CA LEU A 49 12.50 -9.83 9.79
C LEU A 49 12.30 -9.84 11.32
N PRO A 50 13.33 -10.02 12.16
CA PRO A 50 13.14 -10.08 13.61
C PRO A 50 12.49 -8.81 14.16
N ARG A 51 12.98 -7.64 13.71
CA ARG A 51 12.49 -6.34 14.17
C ARG A 51 11.05 -6.08 13.71
N VAL A 52 10.72 -6.43 12.47
CA VAL A 52 9.34 -6.26 11.97
C VAL A 52 8.37 -7.25 12.63
N ARG A 53 8.80 -8.49 12.93
CA ARG A 53 7.98 -9.45 13.68
C ARG A 53 7.66 -8.98 15.10
N GLU A 54 8.60 -8.32 15.77
CA GLU A 54 8.34 -7.73 17.09
C GLU A 54 7.23 -6.66 17.04
N MET A 55 7.15 -5.90 15.95
CA MET A 55 6.15 -4.84 15.74
C MET A 55 4.79 -5.38 15.30
N LEU A 56 4.79 -6.33 14.36
CA LEU A 56 3.57 -6.88 13.75
C LEU A 56 2.97 -8.04 14.57
N GLY A 57 3.73 -8.59 15.52
CA GLY A 57 3.34 -9.74 16.32
C GLY A 57 3.38 -11.05 15.53
N ARG A 58 2.39 -11.93 15.72
CA ARG A 58 2.32 -13.20 15.00
C ARG A 58 2.20 -12.94 13.50
N ALA A 59 3.23 -13.32 12.76
CA ALA A 59 3.29 -13.16 11.32
C ALA A 59 3.84 -14.41 10.62
N GLU A 60 3.22 -14.76 9.52
CA GLU A 60 3.61 -15.85 8.62
C GLU A 60 4.49 -15.30 7.50
N GLU A 61 5.54 -16.05 7.16
CA GLU A 61 6.45 -15.70 6.08
C GLU A 61 6.23 -16.62 4.88
N LEU A 62 6.12 -16.00 3.71
CA LEU A 62 6.20 -16.69 2.42
C LEU A 62 7.51 -16.29 1.74
N SER A 63 8.22 -17.28 1.24
CA SER A 63 9.49 -17.10 0.52
C SER A 63 9.45 -17.86 -0.81
N ALA A 64 9.67 -17.13 -1.90
CA ALA A 64 9.89 -17.70 -3.24
C ALA A 64 11.10 -17.02 -3.90
N ASP A 65 11.54 -17.47 -5.08
CA ASP A 65 12.79 -16.96 -5.67
C ASP A 65 12.77 -15.45 -5.95
N ASP A 66 11.62 -14.89 -6.30
CA ASP A 66 11.41 -13.50 -6.71
C ASP A 66 10.64 -12.65 -5.68
N VAL A 67 10.25 -13.23 -4.55
CA VAL A 67 9.48 -12.53 -3.52
C VAL A 67 9.79 -13.02 -2.11
N ARG A 68 9.77 -12.07 -1.16
CA ARG A 68 9.60 -12.35 0.26
C ARG A 68 8.36 -11.63 0.74
N GLU A 69 7.61 -12.26 1.61
CA GLU A 69 6.38 -11.70 2.14
C GLU A 69 6.24 -12.06 3.61
N LEU A 70 5.76 -11.09 4.40
CA LEU A 70 5.43 -11.27 5.80
C LEU A 70 4.01 -10.74 6.03
N THR A 71 3.12 -11.61 6.50
CA THR A 71 1.71 -11.28 6.73
C THR A 71 1.36 -11.51 8.19
N SER A 72 0.81 -10.48 8.85
CA SER A 72 0.43 -10.54 10.26
C SER A 72 -1.06 -10.83 10.43
N ASP A 73 -1.39 -11.93 11.10
CA ASP A 73 -2.78 -12.26 11.45
C ASP A 73 -3.38 -11.28 12.46
N GLN A 74 -2.52 -10.67 13.29
CA GLN A 74 -2.96 -9.80 14.38
C GLN A 74 -3.33 -8.40 13.88
N THR A 75 -2.57 -7.90 12.92
CA THR A 75 -2.74 -6.53 12.39
C THR A 75 -3.34 -6.51 10.99
N GLY A 76 -3.39 -7.64 10.29
CA GLY A 76 -3.73 -7.73 8.88
C GLY A 76 -2.73 -7.03 7.95
N MET A 77 -1.61 -6.51 8.48
CA MET A 77 -0.58 -5.87 7.67
C MET A 77 0.24 -6.90 6.90
N GLN A 78 0.64 -6.51 5.70
CA GLN A 78 1.44 -7.32 4.80
C GLN A 78 2.64 -6.51 4.31
N LEU A 79 3.84 -7.04 4.50
CA LEU A 79 5.08 -6.49 3.97
C LEU A 79 5.59 -7.41 2.85
N ILE A 80 5.74 -6.88 1.64
CA ILE A 80 6.19 -7.63 0.47
C ILE A 80 7.49 -7.00 -0.04
N MET A 81 8.54 -7.82 -0.18
CA MET A 81 9.76 -7.48 -0.89
C MET A 81 9.76 -8.10 -2.28
N ARG A 82 9.97 -7.28 -3.30
CA ARG A 82 10.27 -7.66 -4.68
C ARG A 82 11.57 -6.98 -5.11
N PRO A 83 12.19 -7.38 -6.23
CA PRO A 83 13.42 -6.74 -6.69
C PRO A 83 13.26 -5.22 -6.79
N GLY A 84 14.05 -4.49 -5.99
CA GLY A 84 14.08 -3.02 -6.00
C GLY A 84 12.91 -2.31 -5.32
N VAL A 85 11.98 -3.03 -4.65
CA VAL A 85 10.85 -2.41 -3.95
C VAL A 85 10.38 -3.22 -2.74
N LEU A 86 10.04 -2.51 -1.68
CA LEU A 86 9.26 -3.03 -0.55
C LEU A 86 7.91 -2.31 -0.54
N THR A 87 6.83 -3.06 -0.32
CA THR A 87 5.48 -2.52 -0.16
C THR A 87 4.92 -2.95 1.19
N LEU A 88 4.44 -2.00 1.97
CA LEU A 88 3.68 -2.28 3.20
C LEU A 88 2.21 -1.94 2.95
N SER A 89 1.35 -2.94 3.04
CA SER A 89 -0.10 -2.80 2.95
C SER A 89 -0.72 -2.82 4.34
N VAL A 90 -1.53 -1.81 4.63
CA VAL A 90 -2.28 -1.66 5.88
C VAL A 90 -3.77 -1.81 5.58
N PRO A 91 -4.51 -2.64 6.32
CA PRO A 91 -5.92 -2.82 6.07
C PRO A 91 -6.75 -1.62 6.55
N PHE A 92 -7.92 -1.43 5.93
CA PHE A 92 -8.77 -0.25 6.10
C PHE A 92 -9.93 -0.41 7.08
N TRP A 93 -10.04 -1.56 7.75
CA TRP A 93 -11.14 -1.84 8.68
C TRP A 93 -10.92 -1.27 10.09
N TYR A 94 -9.79 -0.59 10.32
CA TYR A 94 -9.52 0.08 11.59
C TYR A 94 -10.06 1.51 11.56
N GLU A 95 -10.65 1.92 12.69
CA GLU A 95 -11.22 3.25 12.87
C GLU A 95 -10.74 3.85 14.20
N GLY A 96 -10.84 5.17 14.34
CA GLY A 96 -10.50 5.86 15.59
C GLY A 96 -9.08 5.65 16.08
N GLU A 97 -8.93 5.52 17.39
CA GLU A 97 -7.62 5.32 18.04
C GLU A 97 -6.95 4.02 17.58
N ALA A 98 -7.72 2.98 17.23
CA ALA A 98 -7.16 1.75 16.68
C ALA A 98 -6.49 1.98 15.31
N ALA A 99 -7.08 2.83 14.46
CA ALA A 99 -6.45 3.21 13.20
C ALA A 99 -5.15 4.00 13.41
N VAL A 100 -5.12 4.87 14.42
CA VAL A 100 -3.92 5.62 14.79
C VAL A 100 -2.81 4.69 15.26
N ASP A 101 -3.12 3.72 16.12
CA ASP A 101 -2.14 2.76 16.63
C ASP A 101 -1.61 1.83 15.52
N ILE A 102 -2.47 1.37 14.62
CA ILE A 102 -2.06 0.58 13.46
C ILE A 102 -1.14 1.38 12.54
N MET A 103 -1.47 2.64 12.26
CA MET A 103 -0.60 3.50 11.45
C MET A 103 0.71 3.84 12.15
N ARG A 104 0.76 3.91 13.49
CA ARG A 104 2.03 4.05 14.22
C ARG A 104 2.93 2.85 13.98
N ILE A 105 2.38 1.63 14.09
CA ILE A 105 3.11 0.41 13.79
C ILE A 105 3.60 0.44 12.33
N ALA A 106 2.78 0.88 11.38
CA ALA A 106 3.19 1.00 9.97
C ALA A 106 4.38 1.97 9.78
N TYR A 107 4.40 3.09 10.50
CA TYR A 107 5.51 4.04 10.47
C TYR A 107 6.75 3.53 11.21
N ASP A 108 6.61 2.72 12.26
CA ASP A 108 7.72 2.03 12.91
C ASP A 108 8.36 0.98 11.99
N VAL A 109 7.53 0.24 11.24
CA VAL A 109 8.00 -0.66 10.18
C VAL A 109 8.71 0.13 9.08
N ALA A 110 8.17 1.27 8.66
CA ALA A 110 8.81 2.16 7.68
C ALA A 110 10.20 2.63 8.15
N ALA A 111 10.34 2.96 9.43
CA ALA A 111 11.63 3.31 10.02
C ALA A 111 12.61 2.13 9.98
N ALA A 112 12.16 0.93 10.36
CA ALA A 112 12.98 -0.28 10.32
C ALA A 112 13.44 -0.61 8.90
N VAL A 113 12.55 -0.51 7.90
CA VAL A 113 12.88 -0.69 6.48
C VAL A 113 13.99 0.27 6.09
N ARG A 114 13.85 1.56 6.37
CA ARG A 114 14.88 2.56 6.04
C ARG A 114 16.21 2.24 6.71
N ASP A 115 16.20 1.90 8.00
CA ASP A 115 17.42 1.66 8.76
C ASP A 115 18.19 0.43 8.24
N GLU A 116 17.49 -0.65 7.87
CA GLU A 116 18.10 -1.93 7.43
C GLU A 116 18.45 -1.98 5.94
N THR A 117 17.68 -1.27 5.11
CA THR A 117 17.79 -1.37 3.65
C THR A 117 18.36 -0.10 3.01
N GLY A 118 18.29 1.03 3.70
CA GLY A 118 18.57 2.34 3.12
C GLY A 118 17.50 2.85 2.16
N MET A 119 16.40 2.10 1.96
CA MET A 119 15.28 2.53 1.12
C MET A 119 14.51 3.66 1.78
N GLU A 120 14.04 4.60 0.97
CA GLU A 120 13.20 5.71 1.42
C GLU A 120 11.73 5.39 1.16
N GLY A 121 10.84 5.81 2.07
CA GLY A 121 9.40 5.60 1.95
C GLY A 121 8.68 6.71 1.20
N TRP A 122 7.70 6.34 0.39
CA TRP A 122 6.74 7.20 -0.30
C TRP A 122 5.32 6.79 0.07
N ASP A 123 4.49 7.78 0.34
CA ASP A 123 3.07 7.64 0.61
C ASP A 123 2.29 8.08 -0.65
N PRO A 124 1.76 7.13 -1.44
CA PRO A 124 1.02 7.46 -2.65
C PRO A 124 -0.32 8.13 -2.35
N GLN A 125 -0.94 7.87 -1.20
CA GLN A 125 -2.22 8.48 -0.82
C GLN A 125 -2.06 9.96 -0.42
N LEU A 126 -0.88 10.32 0.09
CA LEU A 126 -0.54 11.70 0.42
C LEU A 126 0.27 12.41 -0.67
N GLU A 127 0.79 11.66 -1.64
CA GLU A 127 1.79 12.11 -2.62
C GLU A 127 3.00 12.77 -1.95
N GLU A 128 3.49 12.16 -0.87
CA GLU A 128 4.55 12.72 -0.03
C GLU A 128 5.55 11.66 0.46
N PRO A 129 6.80 12.06 0.79
CA PRO A 129 7.74 11.16 1.45
C PRO A 129 7.22 10.73 2.82
N VAL A 130 7.46 9.48 3.19
CA VAL A 130 7.16 8.97 4.53
C VAL A 130 8.17 9.58 5.51
N ASP A 131 7.69 10.44 6.41
CA ASP A 131 8.51 10.99 7.48
C ASP A 131 8.56 10.03 8.67
N VAL A 132 9.51 9.09 8.61
CA VAL A 132 9.73 8.09 9.66
C VAL A 132 10.38 8.66 10.94
N SER A 133 10.56 9.98 11.06
CA SER A 133 10.88 10.61 12.35
C SER A 133 9.67 10.61 13.31
N GLY A 134 8.47 10.29 12.80
CA GLY A 134 7.23 10.30 13.56
C GLY A 134 6.79 11.71 14.00
N LYS A 135 7.43 12.76 13.47
CA LYS A 135 7.22 14.17 13.84
C LYS A 135 6.94 15.08 12.63
N GLY A 136 6.52 14.48 11.53
CA GLY A 136 6.32 15.15 10.26
C GLY A 136 4.87 15.52 9.97
N PRO A 137 4.64 16.58 9.17
CA PRO A 137 3.30 16.95 8.72
C PRO A 137 2.62 15.84 7.91
N ALA A 138 3.36 14.91 7.30
CA ALA A 138 2.81 13.73 6.62
C ALA A 138 2.18 12.75 7.62
N ALA A 139 2.91 12.40 8.69
CA ALA A 139 2.41 11.54 9.77
C ALA A 139 1.21 12.20 10.47
N ASP A 140 1.32 13.49 10.82
CA ASP A 140 0.23 14.23 11.45
C ASP A 140 -1.03 14.33 10.57
N ARG A 141 -0.87 14.39 9.24
CA ARG A 141 -2.01 14.37 8.30
C ARG A 141 -2.58 12.98 8.12
N ALA A 142 -1.76 11.93 8.06
CA ALA A 142 -2.22 10.55 8.04
C ALA A 142 -3.06 10.26 9.30
N PHE A 143 -2.52 10.57 10.48
CA PHE A 143 -3.24 10.42 11.76
C PHE A 143 -4.42 11.38 11.89
N GLY A 144 -4.31 12.61 11.38
CA GLY A 144 -5.36 13.62 11.40
C GLY A 144 -6.58 13.22 10.58
N ARG A 145 -6.40 12.66 9.37
CA ARG A 145 -7.50 12.13 8.55
C ARG A 145 -8.21 10.98 9.26
N LEU A 146 -7.46 10.06 9.86
CA LEU A 146 -8.03 8.93 10.59
C LEU A 146 -8.83 9.37 11.82
N ARG A 147 -8.35 10.38 12.55
CA ARG A 147 -9.08 10.96 13.68
C ARG A 147 -10.34 11.72 13.27
N GLN A 148 -10.32 12.42 12.12
CA GLN A 148 -11.50 13.15 11.63
C GLN A 148 -12.61 12.21 11.14
N GLY A 149 -12.27 11.05 10.57
CA GLY A 149 -13.27 10.01 10.27
C GLY A 149 -13.95 9.47 11.54
N ALA A 150 -13.18 9.22 12.59
CA ALA A 150 -13.69 8.68 13.85
C ALA A 150 -14.60 9.64 14.64
N ALA A 151 -14.40 10.95 14.48
CA ALA A 151 -15.26 11.96 15.09
C ALA A 151 -16.55 12.19 14.30
N ALA A 152 -16.62 11.77 13.03
CA ALA A 152 -17.81 11.94 12.20
C ALA A 152 -18.88 10.84 12.44
N ASP A 153 -18.47 9.65 12.92
CA ASP A 153 -19.38 8.53 13.17
C ASP A 153 -20.06 8.54 14.56
N THR A 154 -19.87 9.59 15.37
CA THR A 154 -20.49 9.70 16.70
C THR A 154 -21.78 10.52 16.75
N ASP A 155 -22.24 11.07 15.62
CA ASP A 155 -23.42 11.94 15.55
C ASP A 155 -24.43 11.53 14.44
N ASP A 156 -24.69 10.24 14.21
CA ASP A 156 -25.85 9.80 13.40
C ASP A 156 -26.84 8.98 14.25
N ASP A 157 -27.60 9.70 15.09
CA ASP A 157 -28.86 9.23 15.67
C ASP A 157 -30.00 9.65 14.71
N GLY A 158 -30.15 8.90 13.61
CA GLY A 158 -31.12 9.14 12.54
C GLY A 158 -32.05 7.93 12.30
N PRO A 159 -33.38 8.12 12.14
CA PRO A 159 -34.36 7.08 12.38
C PRO A 159 -34.47 6.04 11.25
N THR A 160 -34.60 4.78 11.68
CA THR A 160 -34.98 3.60 10.89
C THR A 160 -36.20 3.88 10.00
N THR A 161 -36.05 3.74 8.69
CA THR A 161 -37.17 3.59 7.75
C THR A 161 -37.30 2.12 7.32
N PRO A 162 -38.50 1.53 7.35
CA PRO A 162 -38.70 0.13 6.99
C PRO A 162 -38.69 -0.08 5.47
N TRP A 163 -37.98 -1.13 5.06
CA TRP A 163 -37.94 -1.68 3.71
C TRP A 163 -39.32 -2.19 3.27
N THR A 164 -39.85 -1.64 2.17
CA THR A 164 -40.95 -2.22 1.40
C THR A 164 -40.41 -2.80 0.09
N GLY A 165 -40.66 -4.09 -0.12
CA GLY A 165 -40.21 -4.84 -1.29
C GLY A 165 -40.95 -4.48 -2.58
N GLY A 166 -40.35 -4.90 -3.70
CA GLY A 166 -40.97 -4.89 -5.02
C GLY A 166 -40.08 -5.61 -6.03
N GLY A 167 -40.46 -6.83 -6.40
CA GLY A 167 -39.83 -7.60 -7.47
C GLY A 167 -40.27 -7.15 -8.87
N GLY A 168 -39.50 -7.53 -9.89
CA GLY A 168 -39.85 -7.35 -11.29
C GLY A 168 -38.77 -7.94 -12.22
N SER A 169 -39.14 -8.99 -12.94
CA SER A 169 -38.32 -9.74 -13.90
C SER A 169 -38.34 -9.14 -15.31
N ALA A 170 -37.33 -9.55 -16.09
CA ALA A 170 -37.28 -9.80 -17.54
C ALA A 170 -36.88 -8.66 -18.51
N GLY A 171 -35.98 -9.01 -19.44
CA GLY A 171 -35.74 -8.28 -20.69
C GLY A 171 -34.36 -8.54 -21.29
N ALA A 172 -34.21 -9.59 -22.08
CA ALA A 172 -33.05 -9.84 -22.94
C ALA A 172 -33.25 -9.18 -24.32
N ALA A 173 -32.25 -8.45 -24.84
CA ALA A 173 -31.98 -8.30 -26.28
C ALA A 173 -30.60 -7.64 -26.52
N ASP A 174 -29.87 -8.22 -27.48
CA ASP A 174 -28.81 -7.65 -28.33
C ASP A 174 -27.60 -6.92 -27.70
N ARG A 175 -26.49 -7.66 -27.62
CA ARG A 175 -25.13 -7.10 -27.58
C ARG A 175 -24.49 -7.26 -28.96
N GLU A 176 -24.33 -6.15 -29.67
CA GLU A 176 -23.38 -6.09 -30.78
C GLU A 176 -21.94 -6.20 -30.26
N PRO A 177 -21.01 -6.81 -31.01
CA PRO A 177 -19.61 -6.90 -30.62
C PRO A 177 -18.96 -5.51 -30.70
N PHE A 178 -18.53 -5.01 -29.54
CA PHE A 178 -17.72 -3.81 -29.41
C PHE A 178 -16.31 -4.08 -29.97
N GLU A 179 -16.01 -3.56 -31.16
CA GLU A 179 -14.63 -3.43 -31.64
C GLU A 179 -13.98 -2.25 -30.89
N PRO A 180 -12.94 -2.47 -30.08
CA PRO A 180 -12.25 -1.36 -29.42
C PRO A 180 -11.47 -0.57 -30.47
N SER A 181 -11.91 0.67 -30.71
CA SER A 181 -11.24 1.63 -31.59
C SER A 181 -9.83 1.94 -31.06
N GLU A 182 -8.82 1.78 -31.92
CA GLU A 182 -7.38 2.04 -31.63
C GLU A 182 -7.01 3.53 -31.45
N GLU A 183 -7.99 4.42 -31.28
CA GLU A 183 -7.76 5.87 -31.30
C GLU A 183 -7.92 6.50 -29.91
N SER A 184 -7.01 6.13 -29.01
CA SER A 184 -6.62 6.90 -27.81
C SER A 184 -5.43 6.23 -27.13
N ALA A 185 -4.27 6.19 -27.80
CA ALA A 185 -3.00 5.88 -27.14
C ALA A 185 -2.57 7.07 -26.24
N GLY A 186 -3.37 7.33 -25.20
CA GLY A 186 -2.90 8.07 -24.04
C GLY A 186 -1.69 7.34 -23.47
N ARG A 187 -0.71 8.10 -22.95
CA ARG A 187 0.46 7.49 -22.30
C ARG A 187 -0.03 6.41 -21.32
N PRO A 188 0.57 5.19 -21.33
CA PRO A 188 0.21 4.17 -20.36
C PRO A 188 0.33 4.78 -18.97
N ARG A 189 -0.77 4.71 -18.21
CA ARG A 189 -0.81 5.21 -16.83
C ARG A 189 0.22 4.44 -16.02
N ARG A 190 0.98 5.18 -15.22
CA ARG A 190 1.97 4.57 -14.30
C ARG A 190 1.20 3.72 -13.30
N TRP A 191 1.68 2.53 -12.94
CA TRP A 191 0.86 1.61 -12.13
C TRP A 191 0.55 2.16 -10.73
N TRP A 192 1.39 3.06 -10.21
CA TRP A 192 1.11 3.74 -8.94
C TRP A 192 0.04 4.84 -9.06
N GLU A 193 -0.34 5.27 -10.27
CA GLU A 193 -1.46 6.20 -10.50
C GLU A 193 -2.82 5.52 -10.39
N PHE A 194 -2.89 4.18 -10.31
CA PHE A 194 -4.14 3.46 -10.05
C PHE A 194 -4.64 3.62 -8.60
N TRP A 195 -3.82 4.19 -7.70
CA TRP A 195 -4.13 4.38 -6.29
C TRP A 195 -4.62 5.80 -5.95
N ARG A 196 -4.91 6.62 -6.96
CA ARG A 196 -5.42 8.01 -6.83
C ARG A 196 -6.92 8.09 -7.10
#